data_AF-A0A062FYB1-F1
#
_entry.id   AF-A0A062FYB1-F1
#
_cell.length_a   1.000
_cell.length_b   1.000
_cell.length_c   1.000
_cell.angle_alpha   90.00
_cell.angle_beta   90.00
_cell.angle_gamma   90.00
#
_symmetry.space_group_name_H-M   'P 1'
#
loop_
_entity.id
_entity.type
_entity.pdbx_description
1 polymer ?
#
loop_
_entity_poly.entity_id
_entity_poly.type
_entity_poly.pdbx_seq_one_letter_code
_entity_poly.pdbx_strand_id
1 'polypeptide(L)' 'RIYQQGLVNYLQDNQQAWLLQSDGTWVRAEPAEGEKLHNAQRALLEMIK' A
#
# COMPACT_ATOMS: atom_id res chain seq x y z
N ARG A 1 10.37 -12.74 -6.58
CA ARG A 1 10.68 -12.10 -5.27
C ARG A 1 10.45 -10.59 -5.32
N ILE A 2 11.28 -9.82 -6.03
CA ILE A 2 11.18 -8.34 -6.12
C ILE A 2 9.81 -7.86 -6.62
N TYR A 3 9.28 -8.45 -7.69
CA TYR A 3 7.97 -8.08 -8.23
C TYR A 3 6.83 -8.23 -7.20
N GLN A 4 6.75 -9.39 -6.54
CA GLN A 4 5.68 -9.66 -5.59
C GLN A 4 5.85 -8.87 -4.27
N GLN A 5 7.05 -8.88 -3.70
CA GLN A 5 7.34 -8.28 -2.39
C GLN A 5 7.50 -6.76 -2.45
N GLY A 6 7.96 -6.24 -3.59
CA GLY A 6 8.08 -4.82 -3.87
C GLY A 6 6.83 -4.30 -4.54
N LEU A 7 6.69 -4.50 -5.85
CA LEU A 7 5.67 -3.82 -6.65
C LEU A 7 4.24 -4.18 -6.22
N VAL A 8 3.88 -5.47 -6.26
CA VAL A 8 2.49 -5.89 -5.97
C VAL A 8 2.10 -5.53 -4.53
N ASN A 9 2.97 -5.84 -3.57
CA ASN A 9 2.75 -5.53 -2.17
C ASN A 9 2.53 -4.03 -1.92
N TYR A 10 3.34 -3.16 -2.51
CA TYR A 10 3.23 -1.70 -2.31
C TYR A 10 2.08 -1.07 -3.08
N LEU A 11 1.67 -1.63 -4.22
CA LEU A 11 0.47 -1.19 -4.92
C LEU A 11 -0.83 -1.51 -4.15
N GLN A 12 -0.78 -2.47 -3.22
CA GLN A 12 -1.91 -2.83 -2.37
C GLN A 12 -1.96 -2.02 -1.06
N ASP A 13 -0.99 -1.15 -0.79
CA ASP A 13 -0.95 -0.41 0.46
C ASP A 13 -2.09 0.62 0.53
N ASN A 14 -3.04 0.38 1.44
CA ASN A 14 -4.18 1.25 1.68
C ASN A 14 -4.11 1.96 3.04
N GLN A 15 -2.92 2.06 3.63
CA GLN A 15 -2.71 2.70 4.93
C GLN A 15 -1.64 3.79 4.93
N GLN A 16 -0.62 3.68 4.08
CA GLN A 16 0.58 4.53 4.07
C GLN A 16 0.89 5.06 2.67
N ALA A 17 0.29 4.51 1.61
CA ALA A 17 0.43 5.05 0.27
C ALA A 17 -0.18 6.46 0.15
N TRP A 18 0.34 7.22 -0.80
CA TRP A 18 -0.21 8.51 -1.22
C TRP A 18 -0.61 8.42 -2.68
N LEU A 19 -1.83 8.84 -2.99
CA LEU A 19 -2.42 8.82 -4.31
C LEU A 19 -2.31 10.20 -4.92
N LEU A 20 -1.61 10.31 -6.05
CA LEU A 20 -1.56 11.53 -6.85
C LEU A 20 -2.90 11.74 -7.53
N GLN A 21 -3.54 12.86 -7.23
CA GLN A 21 -4.78 13.27 -7.86
C GLN A 21 -4.51 13.98 -9.19
N SER A 22 -5.54 14.06 -10.05
CA SER A 22 -5.42 14.71 -11.37
C SER A 22 -5.08 16.21 -11.31
N ASP A 23 -5.36 16.86 -10.18
CA ASP A 23 -5.02 18.26 -9.91
C ASP A 23 -3.61 18.45 -9.33
N GLY A 24 -2.84 17.36 -9.19
CA GLY A 24 -1.48 17.36 -8.65
C GLY A 24 -1.41 17.33 -7.12
N THR A 25 -2.54 17.26 -6.42
CA THR A 25 -2.56 17.09 -4.97
C THR A 25 -2.29 15.64 -4.57
N TRP A 26 -1.77 15.45 -3.36
CA TRP A 26 -1.56 14.12 -2.78
C TRP A 26 -2.57 13.90 -1.67
N VAL A 27 -3.31 12.79 -1.77
CA VAL A 27 -4.19 12.32 -0.69
C VAL A 27 -3.66 10.99 -0.16
N ARG A 28 -3.75 10.79 1.14
CA ARG A 28 -3.35 9.51 1.72
C ARG A 28 -4.38 8.45 1.32
N ALA A 29 -3.90 7.26 0.95
CA ALA A 29 -4.76 6.12 0.72
C ALA A 29 -5.45 5.73 2.03
N GLU A 30 -6.76 5.55 1.96
CA GLU A 30 -7.57 5.05 3.05
C GLU A 30 -8.33 3.81 2.56
N PRO A 31 -8.51 2.80 3.43
CA PRO A 31 -9.23 1.59 3.06
C PRO A 31 -10.70 1.92 2.82
N ALA A 32 -11.30 1.31 1.80
CA ALA A 32 -12.75 1.39 1.60
C ALA A 32 -13.50 0.63 2.70
N GLU A 33 -14.81 0.90 2.84
CA GLU A 33 -15.64 0.20 3.81
C GLU A 33 -15.63 -1.32 3.54
N GLY A 34 -15.30 -2.10 4.56
CA GLY A 34 -15.18 -3.56 4.46
C GLY A 34 -13.91 -4.06 3.77
N GLU A 35 -13.04 -3.17 3.30
CA GLU A 35 -11.77 -3.55 2.69
C GLU A 35 -10.77 -4.04 3.75
N LYS A 36 -9.99 -5.07 3.41
CA LYS A 36 -8.94 -5.54 4.28
C LYS A 36 -7.83 -4.51 4.39
N LEU A 37 -7.45 -4.19 5.61
CA LEU A 37 -6.30 -3.36 5.90
C LEU A 37 -5.00 -4.02 5.41
N HIS A 38 -4.23 -3.28 4.61
CA HIS A 38 -2.95 -3.73 4.08
C HIS A 38 -1.88 -2.65 4.24
N ASN A 39 -0.84 -3.00 5.00
CA ASN A 39 0.36 -2.18 5.18
C ASN A 39 1.54 -2.94 4.57
N ALA A 40 2.05 -2.44 3.45
CA ALA A 40 3.04 -3.13 2.65
C ALA A 40 4.35 -3.37 3.40
N GLN A 41 4.82 -2.37 4.16
CA GLN A 41 6.07 -2.49 4.90
C GLN A 41 5.95 -3.49 6.05
N ARG A 42 4.83 -3.46 6.80
CA ARG A 42 4.59 -4.45 7.87
C ARG A 42 4.49 -5.86 7.30
N ALA A 43 3.74 -6.06 6.22
CA ALA A 43 3.61 -7.35 5.56
C ALA A 43 4.96 -7.86 5.05
N LEU A 44 5.81 -6.98 4.50
CA LEU A 44 7.15 -7.33 4.05
C LEU A 44 8.04 -7.76 5.22
N LEU A 45 8.02 -7.01 6.34
CA LEU A 45 8.80 -7.33 7.55
C LEU A 45 8.38 -8.67 8.16
N GLU A 46 7.08 -8.98 8.18
CA GLU A 46 6.57 -10.26 8.67
C GLU A 46 7.01 -11.44 7.79
N MET A 47 7.23 -11.22 6.49
CA MET A 47 7.65 -12.27 5.55
C MET A 47 9.17 -12.55 5.59
N ILE A 48 9.99 -11.56 5.96
CA ILE A 48 11.46 -11.69 5.97
C ILE A 48 12.05 -11.95 7.36
N LYS A 49 11.21 -11.91 8.41
CA LYS A 49 11.55 -12.45 9.72
C LYS A 49 11.69 -13.97 9.66
#